data_AF-A0A8D2DJC7-F1
#
_entry.id   AF-A0A8D2DJC7-F1
#
_cell.length_a   1.000
_cell.length_b   1.000
_cell.length_c   1.000
_cell.angle_alpha   90.00
_cell.angle_beta   90.00
_cell.angle_gamma   90.00
#
_symmetry.space_group_name_H-M   'P 1'
#
loop_
_entity.id
_entity.type
_entity.pdbx_description
1 polymer ?
#
loop_
_entity_poly.entity_id
_entity_poly.type
_entity_poly.pdbx_seq_one_letter_code
_entity_poly.pdbx_strand_id
1 'polypeptide(L)'
;MALLLYLGMTAALARGCLHCHDNFSEKFSFYRHHVNLKSWWVGDIPVSGALLTDWSEDTMRELHLAIPAEITRDKLDQVAEAVYQRMDQLYQGKMYFPGYFPNELRSIFRDQVHLIQNAIIESRIDCQRHCGIFQYETISCNNCTDSHVICFGYNCESSAQWETAVRGLLSYINNWHKQDTSMRWSSISSPGTCRTTPAFLISPSFTCLEPQHLANLTLENASECLTQH
;
A
#
# COMPACT_ATOMS: atom_id res chain seq x y z
N MET A 1 34.71 -24.82 -20.42
CA MET A 1 34.32 -23.57 -19.73
C MET A 1 32.82 -23.37 -19.94
N ALA A 2 31.98 -23.95 -19.06
CA ALA A 2 30.54 -23.82 -19.15
C ALA A 2 30.09 -22.73 -18.18
N LEU A 3 29.57 -21.62 -18.72
CA LEU A 3 28.91 -20.57 -17.95
C LEU A 3 27.55 -21.10 -17.48
N LEU A 4 27.40 -21.35 -16.18
CA LEU A 4 26.10 -21.52 -15.54
C LEU A 4 25.53 -20.11 -15.27
N LEU A 5 24.54 -19.70 -16.07
CA LEU A 5 23.75 -18.51 -15.84
C LEU A 5 22.84 -18.72 -14.62
N TYR A 6 23.16 -18.04 -13.52
CA TYR A 6 22.26 -17.88 -12.39
C TYR A 6 21.08 -16.98 -12.80
N LEU A 7 19.95 -17.59 -13.14
CA LEU A 7 18.65 -16.91 -13.12
C LEU A 7 18.13 -16.93 -11.68
N GLY A 8 18.68 -16.04 -10.86
CA GLY A 8 18.09 -15.71 -9.57
C GLY A 8 16.85 -14.85 -9.79
N MET A 9 15.67 -15.45 -9.85
CA MET A 9 14.45 -14.71 -9.53
C MET A 9 14.56 -14.34 -8.05
N THR A 10 15.01 -13.13 -7.75
CA THR A 10 14.71 -12.53 -6.46
C THR A 10 13.21 -12.32 -6.43
N ALA A 11 12.46 -13.30 -5.91
CA ALA A 11 11.14 -13.00 -5.38
C ALA A 11 11.35 -11.79 -4.47
N ALA A 12 10.69 -10.67 -4.79
CA ALA A 12 10.72 -9.50 -3.93
C ALA A 12 10.16 -9.99 -2.58
N LEU A 13 11.06 -10.25 -1.62
CA LEU A 13 10.67 -10.65 -0.27
C LEU A 13 9.74 -9.56 0.22
N ALA A 14 8.48 -9.92 0.47
CA ALA A 14 7.46 -8.96 0.86
C ALA A 14 7.94 -8.29 2.15
N ARG A 15 8.32 -7.01 2.05
CA ARG A 15 9.06 -6.33 3.12
C ARG A 15 8.16 -5.88 4.27
N GLY A 16 6.86 -5.71 4.04
CA GLY A 16 5.95 -5.15 5.03
C GLY A 16 6.05 -3.63 5.06
N CYS A 17 4.92 -2.93 5.26
CA CYS A 17 4.91 -1.46 5.17
C CYS A 17 5.90 -0.80 6.14
N LEU A 18 5.95 -1.27 7.40
CA LEU A 18 6.84 -0.70 8.40
C LEU A 18 8.33 -0.85 8.04
N HIS A 19 8.70 -1.88 7.27
CA HIS A 19 10.08 -2.06 6.81
C HIS A 19 10.54 -0.96 5.86
N CYS A 20 9.60 -0.31 5.18
CA CYS A 20 9.90 0.79 4.28
C CYS A 20 10.18 2.11 5.01
N HIS A 21 10.00 2.16 6.34
CA HIS A 21 10.35 3.33 7.13
C HIS A 21 11.87 3.37 7.38
N ASP A 22 12.47 4.55 7.23
CA ASP A 22 13.94 4.72 7.19
C ASP A 22 14.65 4.18 8.44
N ASN A 23 14.03 4.32 9.62
CA ASN A 23 14.62 3.87 10.89
C ASN A 23 14.34 2.41 11.24
N PHE A 24 13.62 1.66 10.39
CA PHE A 24 13.21 0.30 10.72
C PHE A 24 14.40 -0.62 10.97
N SER A 25 15.38 -0.60 10.06
CA SER A 25 16.55 -1.47 10.13
C SER A 25 17.33 -1.25 11.44
N GLU A 26 17.57 0.01 11.80
CA GLU A 26 18.28 0.38 13.03
C GLU A 26 17.49 -0.04 14.28
N LYS A 27 16.21 0.34 14.38
CA LYS A 27 15.36 0.04 15.54
C LYS A 27 15.19 -1.47 15.74
N PHE A 28 14.88 -2.22 14.68
CA PHE A 28 14.69 -3.67 14.78
C PHE A 28 16.00 -4.44 14.97
N SER A 29 17.14 -3.90 14.51
CA SER A 29 18.45 -4.43 14.89
C SER A 29 18.70 -4.28 16.39
N PHE A 30 18.41 -3.09 16.93
CA PHE A 30 18.52 -2.82 18.37
C PHE A 30 17.66 -3.80 19.19
N TYR A 31 16.36 -3.94 18.86
CA TYR A 31 15.46 -4.83 19.59
C TYR A 31 15.94 -6.30 19.56
N ARG A 32 16.27 -6.82 18.37
CA ARG A 32 16.78 -8.19 18.22
C ARG A 32 18.06 -8.45 19.02
N HIS A 33 18.95 -7.47 19.09
CA HIS A 33 20.17 -7.63 19.88
C HIS A 33 19.88 -7.63 21.39
N HIS A 34 19.00 -6.74 21.85
CA HIS A 34 18.76 -6.51 23.27
C HIS A 34 17.80 -7.51 23.92
N VAL A 35 17.04 -8.28 23.13
CA VAL A 35 16.21 -9.37 23.67
C VAL A 35 17.07 -10.43 24.37
N ASN A 36 18.29 -10.67 23.87
CA ASN A 36 19.22 -11.66 24.44
C ASN A 36 19.98 -11.15 25.68
N LEU A 37 19.99 -9.84 25.90
CA LEU A 37 20.78 -9.18 26.96
C LEU A 37 19.98 -8.97 28.25
N LYS A 38 18.68 -9.25 28.23
CA LYS A 38 17.79 -9.09 29.37
C LYS A 38 17.54 -10.44 30.02
N SER A 39 17.35 -10.43 31.33
CA SER A 39 17.02 -11.61 32.15
C SER A 39 15.56 -12.04 31.96
N TRP A 40 15.15 -12.27 30.70
CA TRP A 40 13.86 -12.86 30.39
C TRP A 40 13.84 -14.35 30.78
N TRP A 41 12.64 -14.91 30.83
CA TRP A 41 12.53 -16.36 30.95
C TRP A 41 13.17 -17.04 29.74
N VAL A 42 13.86 -18.16 29.97
CA VAL A 42 14.64 -18.87 28.93
C VAL A 42 13.78 -19.21 27.70
N GLY A 43 12.49 -19.48 27.88
CA GLY A 43 11.54 -19.75 26.80
C GLY A 43 11.08 -18.52 26.02
N ASP A 44 11.19 -17.32 26.57
CA ASP A 44 10.70 -16.09 25.94
C ASP A 44 11.67 -15.59 24.86
N ILE A 45 12.97 -15.80 25.05
CA ILE A 45 14.03 -15.35 24.12
C ILE A 45 13.84 -15.92 22.70
N PRO A 46 13.75 -17.25 22.49
CA PRO A 46 13.62 -17.80 21.13
C PRO A 46 12.32 -17.38 20.46
N VAL A 47 11.21 -17.33 21.21
CA VAL A 47 9.90 -16.91 20.68
C VAL A 47 9.93 -15.44 20.25
N SER A 48 10.50 -14.57 21.09
CA SER A 48 10.60 -13.14 20.82
C SER A 48 11.59 -12.84 19.69
N GLY A 49 12.70 -13.58 19.62
CA GLY A 49 13.67 -13.49 18.53
C GLY A 49 13.06 -13.83 17.17
N ALA A 50 12.24 -14.89 17.10
CA ALA A 50 11.50 -15.25 15.90
C ALA A 50 10.52 -14.15 15.49
N LEU A 51 9.66 -13.68 16.42
CA LEU A 51 8.69 -12.61 16.16
C LEU A 51 9.35 -11.34 15.60
N LEU A 52 10.52 -10.95 16.12
CA LEU A 52 11.23 -9.75 15.65
C LEU A 52 11.94 -9.96 14.30
N THR A 53 12.31 -11.19 13.97
CA THR A 53 12.99 -11.53 12.72
C THR A 53 11.98 -11.61 11.57
N ASP A 54 10.84 -12.25 11.82
CA ASP A 54 9.83 -12.53 10.82
C ASP A 54 8.81 -11.38 10.67
N TRP A 55 8.93 -10.35 11.50
CA TRP A 55 8.02 -9.20 11.61
C TRP A 55 7.56 -8.62 10.26
N SER A 56 8.51 -8.40 9.35
CA SER A 56 8.28 -7.87 8.01
C SER A 56 7.41 -8.78 7.15
N GLU A 57 7.77 -10.07 7.10
CA GLU A 57 7.09 -11.07 6.30
C GLU A 57 5.69 -11.36 6.86
N ASP A 58 5.61 -11.52 8.19
CA ASP A 58 4.35 -11.77 8.89
C ASP A 58 3.40 -10.57 8.75
N THR A 59 3.90 -9.33 8.72
CA THR A 59 3.05 -8.15 8.47
C THR A 59 2.31 -8.29 7.14
N MET A 60 3.01 -8.71 6.07
CA MET A 60 2.38 -8.87 4.75
C MET A 60 1.42 -10.05 4.70
N ARG A 61 1.72 -11.12 5.45
CA ARG A 61 0.82 -12.27 5.58
C ARG A 61 -0.49 -11.88 6.24
N GLU A 62 -0.44 -11.08 7.31
CA GLU A 62 -1.60 -10.71 8.13
C GLU A 62 -2.41 -9.54 7.57
N LEU A 63 -1.83 -8.69 6.72
CA LEU A 63 -2.50 -7.49 6.22
C LEU A 63 -3.78 -7.82 5.43
N HIS A 64 -3.84 -8.99 4.77
CA HIS A 64 -5.02 -9.56 4.10
C HIS A 64 -5.93 -8.54 3.38
N LEU A 65 -5.34 -7.64 2.59
CA LEU A 65 -6.11 -6.63 1.86
C LEU A 65 -6.54 -7.15 0.48
N ALA A 66 -7.78 -6.86 0.12
CA ALA A 66 -8.29 -7.02 -1.24
C ALA A 66 -7.84 -5.87 -2.18
N ILE A 67 -7.09 -4.90 -1.65
CA ILE A 67 -6.58 -3.71 -2.35
C ILE A 67 -5.05 -3.68 -2.30
N PRO A 68 -4.38 -2.97 -3.24
CA PRO A 68 -2.93 -2.83 -3.21
C PRO A 68 -2.44 -2.25 -1.88
N ALA A 69 -1.46 -2.91 -1.28
CA ALA A 69 -0.81 -2.49 -0.04
C ALA A 69 0.13 -1.31 -0.30
N GLU A 70 -0.45 -0.12 -0.40
CA GLU A 70 0.22 1.14 -0.65
C GLU A 70 -0.21 2.16 0.41
N ILE A 71 0.76 2.78 1.07
CA ILE A 71 0.54 3.71 2.18
C ILE A 71 1.21 5.05 1.88
N THR A 72 0.65 6.17 2.34
CA THR A 72 1.34 7.47 2.25
C THR A 72 2.50 7.53 3.24
N ARG A 73 3.52 8.35 2.94
CA ARG A 73 4.67 8.52 3.85
C ARG A 73 4.23 9.03 5.23
N ASP A 74 3.39 10.06 5.28
CA ASP A 74 2.89 10.62 6.54
C ASP A 74 2.18 9.58 7.43
N LYS A 75 1.37 8.70 6.82
CA LYS A 75 0.69 7.63 7.56
C LYS A 75 1.67 6.53 7.99
N LEU A 76 2.66 6.21 7.16
CA LEU A 76 3.72 5.26 7.52
C LEU A 76 4.54 5.78 8.71
N ASP A 77 4.88 7.06 8.74
CA ASP A 77 5.61 7.70 9.84
C ASP A 77 4.80 7.62 11.14
N GLN A 78 3.49 7.88 11.09
CA GLN A 78 2.59 7.74 12.25
C GLN A 78 2.55 6.29 12.78
N VAL A 79 2.43 5.30 11.88
CA VAL A 79 2.48 3.88 12.25
C VAL A 79 3.82 3.58 12.92
N ALA A 80 4.93 4.04 12.33
CA ALA A 80 6.27 3.78 12.82
C ALA A 80 6.51 4.38 14.20
N GLU A 81 6.12 5.63 14.41
CA GLU A 81 6.22 6.31 15.72
C GLU A 81 5.44 5.54 16.79
N ALA A 82 4.20 5.15 16.52
CA ALA A 82 3.37 4.40 17.45
C ALA A 82 3.99 3.03 17.82
N VAL A 83 4.52 2.31 16.83
CA VAL A 83 5.19 1.02 17.06
C VAL A 83 6.47 1.20 17.85
N TYR A 84 7.35 2.13 17.45
CA TYR A 84 8.62 2.34 18.13
C TYR A 84 8.43 2.81 19.56
N GLN A 85 7.47 3.70 19.82
CA GLN A 85 7.16 4.14 21.18
C GLN A 85 6.76 2.97 22.09
N ARG A 86 5.89 2.09 21.61
CA ARG A 86 5.46 0.90 22.39
C ARG A 86 6.58 -0.12 22.57
N MET A 87 7.39 -0.33 21.53
CA MET A 87 8.58 -1.18 21.61
C MET A 87 9.57 -0.62 22.63
N ASP A 88 9.90 0.67 22.57
CA ASP A 88 10.81 1.32 23.52
C ASP A 88 10.27 1.20 24.97
N GLN A 89 8.96 1.39 25.18
CA GLN A 89 8.31 1.18 26.49
C GLN A 89 8.43 -0.26 26.99
N LEU A 90 8.19 -1.26 26.13
CA LEU A 90 8.32 -2.67 26.48
C LEU A 90 9.76 -3.01 26.94
N TYR A 91 10.77 -2.47 26.24
CA TYR A 91 12.18 -2.70 26.57
C TYR A 91 12.66 -1.96 27.82
N GLN A 92 12.02 -0.83 28.16
CA GLN A 92 12.23 -0.10 29.43
C GLN A 92 11.56 -0.79 30.62
N GLY A 93 10.51 -1.58 30.38
CA GLY A 93 9.79 -2.34 31.39
C GLY A 93 10.70 -3.28 32.21
N LYS A 94 10.37 -3.43 33.50
CA LYS A 94 11.08 -4.30 34.45
C LYS A 94 10.25 -5.52 34.86
N MET A 95 9.35 -6.00 33.99
CA MET A 95 8.47 -7.12 34.32
C MET A 95 9.07 -8.44 33.82
N TYR A 96 9.23 -9.41 34.73
CA TYR A 96 9.98 -10.65 34.51
C TYR A 96 9.09 -11.89 34.73
N PHE A 97 7.88 -11.91 34.16
CA PHE A 97 6.99 -13.09 34.23
C PHE A 97 7.06 -13.89 32.93
N PRO A 98 7.00 -15.23 32.98
CA PRO A 98 7.13 -16.05 31.79
C PRO A 98 6.00 -15.73 30.79
N GLY A 99 6.36 -15.58 29.52
CA GLY A 99 5.41 -15.33 28.44
C GLY A 99 4.93 -13.88 28.34
N TYR A 100 5.23 -13.01 29.31
CA TYR A 100 4.80 -11.61 29.28
C TYR A 100 5.35 -10.88 28.05
N PHE A 101 6.67 -10.88 27.89
CA PHE A 101 7.35 -10.16 26.83
C PHE A 101 6.91 -10.58 25.41
N PRO A 102 6.89 -11.89 25.05
CA PRO A 102 6.40 -12.29 23.73
C PRO A 102 4.90 -12.03 23.52
N ASN A 103 4.09 -11.97 24.58
CA ASN A 103 2.67 -11.60 24.45
C ASN A 103 2.50 -10.11 24.15
N GLU A 104 3.26 -9.24 24.82
CA GLU A 104 3.28 -7.81 24.51
C GLU A 104 3.80 -7.54 23.10
N LEU A 105 4.86 -8.23 22.65
CA LEU A 105 5.33 -8.13 21.27
C LEU A 105 4.24 -8.49 20.26
N ARG A 106 3.50 -9.58 20.49
CA ARG A 106 2.37 -9.96 19.63
C ARG A 106 1.26 -8.92 19.66
N SER A 107 1.00 -8.27 20.80
CA SER A 107 0.02 -7.19 20.89
C SER A 107 0.46 -5.99 20.04
N ILE A 108 1.72 -5.55 20.17
CA ILE A 108 2.27 -4.46 19.37
C ILE A 108 2.19 -4.79 17.87
N PHE A 109 2.53 -6.02 17.49
CA PHE A 109 2.45 -6.48 16.12
C PHE A 109 1.01 -6.42 15.56
N ARG A 110 0.01 -6.94 16.31
CA ARG A 110 -1.40 -6.89 15.89
C ARG A 110 -1.89 -5.46 15.75
N ASP A 111 -1.54 -4.60 16.70
CA ASP A 111 -1.90 -3.18 16.65
C ASP A 111 -1.27 -2.48 15.44
N GLN A 112 -0.02 -2.80 15.10
CA GLN A 112 0.59 -2.32 13.87
C GLN A 112 -0.21 -2.73 12.64
N VAL A 113 -0.57 -4.02 12.51
CA VAL A 113 -1.33 -4.51 11.35
C VAL A 113 -2.62 -3.71 11.20
N HIS A 114 -3.34 -3.46 12.29
CA HIS A 114 -4.54 -2.63 12.27
C HIS A 114 -4.28 -1.18 11.88
N LEU A 115 -3.24 -0.54 12.42
CA LEU A 115 -2.87 0.83 12.04
C LEU A 115 -2.55 0.94 10.55
N ILE A 116 -1.83 -0.04 9.98
CA ILE A 116 -1.51 -0.09 8.55
C ILE A 116 -2.79 -0.28 7.73
N GLN A 117 -3.65 -1.24 8.08
CA GLN A 117 -4.91 -1.47 7.38
C GLN A 117 -5.77 -0.19 7.35
N ASN A 118 -5.95 0.44 8.50
CA ASN A 118 -6.71 1.67 8.62
C ASN A 118 -6.09 2.79 7.80
N ALA A 119 -4.77 2.98 7.85
CA ALA A 119 -4.09 4.00 7.05
C ALA A 119 -4.30 3.83 5.54
N ILE A 120 -4.22 2.59 5.05
CA ILE A 120 -4.42 2.29 3.62
C ILE A 120 -5.88 2.52 3.23
N ILE A 121 -6.84 2.07 4.05
CA ILE A 121 -8.27 2.23 3.80
C ILE A 121 -8.68 3.71 3.86
N GLU A 122 -8.25 4.44 4.88
CA GLU A 122 -8.52 5.87 5.05
C GLU A 122 -8.02 6.68 3.85
N SER A 123 -6.79 6.41 3.36
CA SER A 123 -6.25 7.10 2.19
C SER A 123 -7.14 6.91 0.95
N ARG A 124 -7.76 5.74 0.78
CA ARG A 124 -8.70 5.46 -0.32
C ARG A 124 -10.03 6.19 -0.13
N ILE A 125 -10.55 6.21 1.10
CA ILE A 125 -11.79 6.93 1.46
C ILE A 125 -11.61 8.43 1.25
N ASP A 126 -10.50 8.99 1.72
CA ASP A 126 -10.19 10.41 1.56
C ASP A 126 -10.05 10.77 0.08
N CYS A 127 -9.45 9.90 -0.72
CA CYS A 127 -9.42 10.05 -2.17
C CYS A 127 -10.84 10.18 -2.77
N GLN A 128 -11.79 9.33 -2.34
CA GLN A 128 -13.18 9.37 -2.81
C GLN A 128 -13.97 10.61 -2.33
N ARG A 129 -13.53 11.25 -1.24
CA ARG A 129 -14.13 12.48 -0.69
C ARG A 129 -13.71 13.75 -1.42
N HIS A 130 -12.79 13.66 -2.38
CA HIS A 130 -12.51 14.76 -3.30
C HIS A 130 -13.58 14.84 -4.41
N CYS A 131 -13.56 15.94 -5.17
CA CYS A 131 -14.34 16.06 -6.40
C CYS A 131 -13.40 15.92 -7.60
N GLY A 132 -13.65 14.93 -8.45
CA GLY A 132 -12.87 14.69 -9.66
C GLY A 132 -11.64 13.82 -9.45
N ILE A 133 -10.74 13.83 -10.45
CA ILE A 133 -9.50 13.04 -10.41
C ILE A 133 -8.59 13.59 -9.32
N PHE A 134 -8.18 12.71 -8.42
CA PHE A 134 -7.21 12.99 -7.38
C PHE A 134 -6.07 11.99 -7.45
N GLN A 135 -4.84 12.48 -7.24
CA GLN A 135 -3.64 11.67 -7.17
C GLN A 135 -2.91 11.97 -5.86
N TYR A 136 -2.41 10.91 -5.22
CA TYR A 136 -1.55 11.05 -4.06
C TYR A 136 -0.38 10.06 -4.13
N GLU A 137 0.76 10.49 -3.60
CA GLU A 137 1.99 9.71 -3.57
C GLU A 137 1.94 8.68 -2.45
N THR A 138 2.47 7.49 -2.73
CA THR A 138 2.48 6.34 -1.81
C THR A 138 3.81 5.62 -1.88
N ILE A 139 4.02 4.72 -0.93
CA ILE A 139 5.09 3.73 -0.97
C ILE A 139 4.47 2.34 -0.99
N SER A 140 5.00 1.47 -1.85
CA SER A 140 4.56 0.08 -1.94
C SER A 140 5.14 -0.73 -0.78
N CYS A 141 4.28 -1.38 -0.01
CA CYS A 141 4.69 -2.20 1.13
C CYS A 141 5.43 -3.49 0.73
N ASN A 142 5.39 -3.86 -0.55
CA ASN A 142 6.04 -5.07 -1.05
C ASN A 142 7.55 -4.86 -1.26
N ASN A 143 7.92 -3.73 -1.84
CA ASN A 143 9.28 -3.48 -2.35
C ASN A 143 9.87 -2.13 -1.92
N CYS A 144 9.11 -1.31 -1.19
CA CYS A 144 9.50 0.01 -0.72
C CYS A 144 9.87 0.99 -1.83
N THR A 145 9.27 0.84 -3.02
CA THR A 145 9.40 1.83 -4.09
C THR A 145 8.30 2.88 -3.97
N ASP A 146 8.65 4.12 -4.29
CA ASP A 146 7.66 5.19 -4.47
C ASP A 146 6.68 4.78 -5.57
N SER A 147 5.41 5.06 -5.33
CA SER A 147 4.26 4.78 -6.18
C SER A 147 3.30 5.96 -6.07
N HIS A 148 2.22 5.92 -6.84
CA HIS A 148 1.14 6.87 -6.72
C HIS A 148 -0.18 6.17 -6.97
N VAL A 149 -1.20 6.67 -6.30
CA VAL A 149 -2.58 6.23 -6.48
C VAL A 149 -3.33 7.33 -7.20
N ILE A 150 -4.14 6.94 -8.17
CA ILE A 150 -5.11 7.81 -8.81
C ILE A 150 -6.50 7.27 -8.49
N CYS A 151 -7.42 8.15 -8.12
CA CYS A 151 -8.84 7.84 -7.99
C CYS A 151 -9.69 8.96 -8.58
N PHE A 152 -10.99 8.70 -8.64
CA PHE A 152 -12.01 9.70 -8.93
C PHE A 152 -12.93 9.83 -7.72
N GLY A 153 -13.07 11.05 -7.22
CA GLY A 153 -13.95 11.36 -6.11
C GLY A 153 -15.27 11.99 -6.57
N TYR A 154 -16.33 11.71 -5.82
CA TYR A 154 -17.72 12.03 -6.18
C TYR A 154 -18.29 13.20 -5.38
N ASN A 155 -17.54 13.71 -4.41
CA ASN A 155 -18.02 14.69 -3.45
C ASN A 155 -17.88 16.12 -3.98
N CYS A 156 -18.68 16.46 -4.99
CA CYS A 156 -18.72 17.78 -5.61
C CYS A 156 -19.83 18.64 -4.99
N GLU A 157 -19.53 19.90 -4.66
CA GLU A 157 -20.46 20.83 -3.99
C GLU A 157 -21.45 21.52 -4.95
N SER A 158 -21.20 21.45 -6.26
CA SER A 158 -22.08 22.04 -7.27
C SER A 158 -22.08 21.25 -8.57
N SER A 159 -23.14 21.41 -9.37
CA SER A 159 -23.25 20.82 -10.71
C SER A 159 -22.13 21.26 -11.64
N ALA A 160 -21.68 22.52 -11.54
CA ALA A 160 -20.54 23.02 -12.32
C ALA A 160 -19.22 22.33 -11.94
N GLN A 161 -19.01 22.07 -10.64
CA GLN A 161 -17.84 21.34 -10.16
C GLN A 161 -17.88 19.87 -10.61
N TRP A 162 -19.05 19.24 -10.53
CA TRP A 162 -19.28 17.88 -11.04
C TRP A 162 -19.03 17.78 -12.54
N GLU A 163 -19.56 18.70 -13.35
CA GLU A 163 -19.32 18.73 -14.78
C GLU A 163 -17.81 18.85 -15.11
N THR A 164 -17.10 19.70 -14.38
CA THR A 164 -15.66 19.87 -14.50
C THR A 164 -14.90 18.59 -14.14
N ALA A 165 -15.31 17.91 -13.07
CA ALA A 165 -14.75 16.63 -12.65
C ALA A 165 -14.93 15.56 -13.73
N VAL A 166 -16.14 15.41 -14.29
CA VAL A 166 -16.43 14.44 -15.36
C VAL A 166 -15.64 14.76 -16.63
N ARG A 167 -15.53 16.04 -17.02
CA ARG A 167 -14.66 16.45 -18.14
C ARG A 167 -13.20 16.06 -17.91
N GLY A 168 -12.70 16.26 -16.69
CA GLY A 168 -11.35 15.87 -16.28
C GLY A 168 -11.13 14.35 -16.39
N LEU A 169 -12.08 13.56 -15.91
CA LEU A 169 -12.06 12.10 -16.03
C LEU A 169 -12.02 11.64 -17.50
N LEU A 170 -12.90 12.17 -18.35
CA LEU A 170 -12.90 11.83 -19.78
C LEU A 170 -11.57 12.20 -20.45
N SER A 171 -10.98 13.33 -20.08
CA SER A 171 -9.64 13.72 -20.56
C SER A 171 -8.56 12.72 -20.12
N TYR A 172 -8.59 12.32 -18.84
CA TYR A 172 -7.67 11.34 -18.28
C TYR A 172 -7.77 9.99 -19.01
N ILE A 173 -8.98 9.45 -19.18
CA ILE A 173 -9.22 8.17 -19.87
C ILE A 173 -8.71 8.23 -21.31
N ASN A 174 -9.01 9.30 -22.04
CA ASN A 174 -8.55 9.47 -23.41
C ASN A 174 -7.02 9.55 -23.52
N ASN A 175 -6.36 10.28 -22.62
CA ASN A 175 -4.90 10.37 -22.58
C ASN A 175 -4.28 9.02 -22.23
N TRP A 176 -4.87 8.30 -21.28
CA TRP A 176 -4.44 6.95 -20.91
C TRP A 176 -4.52 5.99 -22.10
N HIS A 177 -5.63 5.96 -22.84
CA HIS A 177 -5.77 5.13 -24.04
C HIS A 177 -4.77 5.45 -25.15
N LYS A 178 -4.49 6.74 -25.40
CA LYS A 178 -3.50 7.16 -26.40
C LYS A 178 -2.11 6.67 -26.03
N GLN A 179 -1.74 6.77 -24.75
CA GLN A 179 -0.46 6.29 -24.24
C GLN A 179 -0.38 4.77 -24.28
N ASP A 180 -1.44 4.05 -23.90
CA ASP A 180 -1.51 2.59 -23.96
C ASP A 180 -1.35 2.08 -25.41
N THR A 181 -2.08 2.68 -26.36
CA THR A 181 -1.98 2.33 -27.79
C THR A 181 -0.55 2.55 -28.32
N SER A 182 0.09 3.65 -27.93
CA SER A 182 1.48 3.94 -28.28
C SER A 182 2.45 2.91 -27.67
N MET A 183 2.27 2.53 -26.41
CA MET A 183 3.14 1.56 -25.73
C MET A 183 2.94 0.14 -26.27
N ARG A 184 1.70 -0.24 -26.61
CA ARG A 184 1.36 -1.52 -27.24
C ARG A 184 1.97 -1.65 -28.64
N TRP A 185 2.06 -0.56 -29.40
CA TRP A 185 2.80 -0.52 -30.66
C TRP A 185 4.32 -0.64 -30.44
N SER A 186 4.84 -0.05 -29.37
CA SER A 186 6.26 -0.10 -28.99
C SER A 186 6.70 -1.45 -28.44
N SER A 187 5.79 -2.27 -27.93
CA SER A 187 6.08 -3.59 -27.32
C SER A 187 6.06 -4.74 -28.32
N ILE A 188 5.65 -4.49 -29.57
CA ILE A 188 5.88 -5.42 -30.69
C ILE A 188 7.40 -5.60 -30.95
N SER A 189 8.24 -4.65 -30.53
CA SER A 189 9.70 -4.71 -30.63
C SER A 189 10.43 -5.05 -29.32
N SER A 190 9.74 -5.21 -28.18
CA SER A 190 10.34 -5.66 -26.91
C SER A 190 9.26 -6.18 -25.92
N PRO A 191 9.27 -7.47 -25.53
CA PRO A 191 8.30 -8.03 -24.60
C PRO A 191 8.67 -7.67 -23.15
N GLY A 192 7.99 -6.69 -22.56
CA GLY A 192 8.24 -6.32 -21.15
C GLY A 192 7.40 -5.18 -20.55
N THR A 193 6.73 -4.35 -21.35
CA THR A 193 6.01 -3.16 -20.86
C THR A 193 4.55 -3.11 -21.33
N CYS A 194 3.70 -3.97 -20.76
CA CYS A 194 2.26 -3.73 -20.75
C CYS A 194 1.91 -2.88 -19.53
N ARG A 195 1.26 -1.74 -19.72
CA ARG A 195 0.80 -0.88 -18.62
C ARG A 195 -0.45 -1.49 -18.01
N THR A 196 -0.50 -1.57 -16.68
CA THR A 196 -1.67 -2.10 -15.97
C THR A 196 -2.80 -1.06 -15.98
N THR A 197 -4.03 -1.48 -16.28
CA THR A 197 -5.22 -0.63 -16.18
C THR A 197 -5.36 -0.06 -14.77
N PRO A 198 -5.54 1.27 -14.59
CA PRO A 198 -5.77 1.87 -13.29
C PRO A 198 -6.91 1.17 -12.54
N ALA A 199 -6.66 0.77 -11.29
CA ALA A 199 -7.61 -0.05 -10.52
C ALA A 199 -9.00 0.59 -10.39
N PHE A 200 -9.07 1.93 -10.31
CA PHE A 200 -10.35 2.63 -10.21
C PHE A 200 -11.20 2.51 -11.48
N LEU A 201 -10.59 2.37 -12.67
CA LEU A 201 -11.31 2.18 -13.94
C LEU A 201 -11.91 0.77 -14.09
N ILE A 202 -11.49 -0.18 -13.24
CA ILE A 202 -12.03 -1.54 -13.19
C ILE A 202 -13.28 -1.61 -12.29
N SER A 203 -13.57 -0.54 -11.54
CA SER A 203 -14.75 -0.49 -10.67
C SER A 203 -16.05 -0.56 -11.49
N PRO A 204 -17.10 -1.25 -11.00
CA PRO A 204 -18.41 -1.33 -11.66
C PRO A 204 -18.97 0.05 -12.05
N SER A 205 -18.67 1.08 -11.25
CA SER A 205 -19.08 2.47 -11.47
C SER A 205 -18.60 3.08 -12.79
N PHE A 206 -17.60 2.49 -13.45
CA PHE A 206 -17.02 2.98 -14.72
C PHE A 206 -17.30 2.06 -15.91
N THR A 207 -18.08 0.99 -15.73
CA THR A 207 -18.39 0.03 -16.81
C THR A 207 -19.07 0.70 -18.01
N CYS A 208 -19.83 1.76 -17.81
CA CYS A 208 -20.44 2.55 -18.90
C CYS A 208 -19.44 3.41 -19.69
N LEU A 209 -18.22 3.65 -19.16
CA LEU A 209 -17.17 4.43 -19.81
C LEU A 209 -16.18 3.55 -20.60
N GLU A 210 -16.54 2.29 -20.87
CA GLU A 210 -15.68 1.33 -21.56
C GLU A 210 -15.33 1.80 -22.99
N PRO A 211 -14.14 1.43 -23.55
CA PRO A 211 -13.58 2.10 -24.73
C PRO A 211 -14.42 2.01 -26.00
N GLN A 212 -15.28 0.99 -26.10
CA GLN A 212 -16.19 0.82 -27.23
C GLN A 212 -17.30 1.89 -27.26
N HIS A 213 -17.57 2.54 -26.12
CA HIS A 213 -18.60 3.56 -25.96
C HIS A 213 -18.04 5.00 -25.96
N LEU A 214 -16.73 5.18 -25.69
CA LEU A 214 -16.09 6.49 -25.60
C LEU A 214 -16.20 7.34 -26.88
N ALA A 215 -16.30 6.72 -28.06
CA ALA A 215 -16.36 7.45 -29.33
C ALA A 215 -17.67 8.26 -29.52
N ASN A 216 -18.75 7.87 -28.85
CA ASN A 216 -20.07 8.50 -28.95
C ASN A 216 -20.59 9.04 -27.61
N LEU A 217 -19.73 9.08 -26.58
CA LEU A 217 -20.12 9.45 -25.23
C LEU A 217 -20.15 10.99 -25.09
N THR A 218 -21.35 11.55 -24.96
CA THR A 218 -21.52 12.96 -24.60
C THR A 218 -21.22 13.16 -23.12
N LEU A 219 -20.90 14.40 -22.74
CA LEU A 219 -20.66 14.74 -21.34
C LEU A 219 -21.88 14.47 -20.45
N GLU A 220 -23.08 14.71 -20.98
CA GLU A 220 -24.34 14.39 -20.29
C GLU A 220 -24.48 12.89 -20.03
N ASN A 221 -24.21 12.04 -21.04
CA ASN A 221 -24.28 10.59 -20.88
C ASN A 221 -23.24 10.07 -19.86
N ALA A 222 -22.03 10.63 -19.86
CA ALA A 222 -21.00 10.30 -18.86
C ALA A 222 -21.43 10.69 -17.45
N SER A 223 -21.96 11.91 -17.31
CA SER A 223 -22.45 12.45 -16.04
C SER A 223 -23.60 11.60 -15.49
N GLU A 224 -24.58 11.28 -16.33
CA GLU A 224 -25.76 10.48 -15.94
C GLU A 224 -25.36 9.09 -15.48
N CYS A 225 -24.44 8.42 -16.19
CA CYS A 225 -23.95 7.12 -15.76
C CYS A 225 -23.26 7.19 -14.38
N LEU A 226 -22.38 8.17 -14.18
CA LEU A 226 -21.61 8.29 -12.95
C LEU A 226 -22.46 8.67 -11.73
N THR A 227 -23.66 9.23 -11.94
CA THR A 227 -24.62 9.53 -10.87
C THR A 227 -25.47 8.33 -10.42
N GLN A 228 -25.44 7.19 -11.14
CA GLN A 228 -26.21 5.99 -10.78
C GLN A 228 -25.53 5.12 -9.70
N HIS A 229 -24.35 5.51 -9.21
CA HIS A 229 -23.51 4.80 -8.25
C HIS A 229 -22.98 5.74 -7.17
#